data_AF-A0A0F9EU35-F1
#
_entry.id   AF-A0A0F9EU35-F1
#
_cell.length_a   1.000
_cell.length_b   1.000
_cell.length_c   1.000
_cell.angle_alpha   90.00
_cell.angle_beta   90.00
_cell.angle_gamma   90.00
#
_symmetry.space_group_name_H-M   'P 1'
#
loop_
_entity.id
_entity.type
_entity.pdbx_description
1 polymer ?
#
loop_
_entity_poly.entity_id
_entity_poly.type
_entity_poly.pdbx_seq_one_letter_code
_entity_poly.pdbx_strand_id
1 'polypeptide(L)'
;MAHEGTDNLNYYIEISNEMIKRHEPLRKIQNQLDDMSRLEWQRPADMQARWMRDFKTTAPYDAIRAGVRVLSGLDEDITIDPYAFPEAGEGDILAAKVKANAWEVALKWQMDRAARRRAILRQDVTRSALMYDEVVGQVVHLPTQIKMIGKLGGNPNRQRAALRYGDFAILLRNPKTVYTRYSDYMLEAVMYASIKRPEEIQAFWNNDQLKAIIDSDMAPKDWVVLDYVDYFRRVVFCYPGRTIEQISPGGTFTIGEDDSATEIAVITLMNEPWTLDFLPWAAVIGGTALEGKPENARFPLLYGILKADQWNNTNIIGTLMMSEAIAEAARPDVIRSGISPDSIEATYGQPGG
;
A
#
# COMPACT_ATOMS: atom_id res chain seq x y z
N MET A 1 -28.05 -2.05 -8.55
CA MET A 1 -29.09 -2.37 -7.56
C MET A 1 -28.55 -1.98 -6.20
N ALA A 2 -29.12 -0.95 -5.57
CA ALA A 2 -28.76 -0.56 -4.21
C ALA A 2 -29.36 -1.60 -3.25
N HIS A 3 -28.51 -2.43 -2.65
CA HIS A 3 -28.95 -3.38 -1.63
C HIS A 3 -28.98 -2.63 -0.29
N GLU A 4 -30.16 -2.55 0.32
CA GLU A 4 -30.31 -2.18 1.72
C GLU A 4 -29.33 -3.04 2.55
N GLY A 5 -28.46 -2.39 3.32
CA GLY A 5 -27.36 -3.06 4.03
C GLY A 5 -27.87 -4.23 4.88
N THR A 6 -27.42 -5.45 4.55
CA THR A 6 -27.80 -6.65 5.30
C THR A 6 -26.92 -6.80 6.54
N ASP A 7 -27.43 -7.31 7.66
CA ASP A 7 -26.61 -7.57 8.87
C ASP A 7 -25.70 -8.80 8.71
N ASN A 8 -25.74 -9.46 7.55
CA ASN A 8 -25.11 -10.75 7.31
C ASN A 8 -23.61 -10.59 7.02
N LEU A 9 -22.77 -11.07 7.93
CA LEU A 9 -21.31 -11.07 7.75
C LEU A 9 -20.87 -11.76 6.46
N ASN A 10 -21.53 -12.86 6.06
CA ASN A 10 -21.15 -13.62 4.87
C ASN A 10 -21.24 -12.77 3.61
N TYR A 11 -22.22 -11.87 3.53
CA TYR A 11 -22.34 -10.92 2.43
C TYR A 11 -21.12 -9.99 2.33
N TYR A 12 -20.63 -9.47 3.47
CA TYR A 12 -19.45 -8.61 3.48
C TYR A 12 -18.15 -9.37 3.23
N ILE A 13 -18.07 -10.64 3.62
CA ILE A 13 -16.97 -11.54 3.24
C ILE A 13 -16.95 -11.71 1.72
N GLU A 14 -18.10 -11.99 1.09
CA GLU A 14 -18.21 -12.14 -0.36
C GLU A 14 -17.79 -10.86 -1.11
N ILE A 15 -18.29 -9.69 -0.67
CA ILE A 15 -17.87 -8.40 -1.24
C ILE A 15 -16.36 -8.20 -1.08
N SER A 16 -15.82 -8.49 0.09
CA SER A 16 -14.39 -8.34 0.36
C SER A 16 -13.55 -9.18 -0.59
N ASN A 17 -13.96 -10.42 -0.84
CA ASN A 17 -13.30 -11.30 -1.81
C ASN A 17 -13.38 -10.78 -3.24
N GLU A 18 -14.54 -10.26 -3.64
CA GLU A 18 -14.71 -9.66 -4.95
C GLU A 18 -13.75 -8.47 -5.13
N MET A 19 -13.66 -7.61 -4.12
CA MET A 19 -12.75 -6.47 -4.10
C MET A 19 -11.28 -6.92 -4.17
N ILE A 20 -10.90 -7.95 -3.41
CA ILE A 20 -9.55 -8.54 -3.44
C ILE A 20 -9.23 -9.08 -4.84
N LYS A 21 -10.13 -9.89 -5.39
CA LYS A 21 -9.99 -10.51 -6.72
C LYS A 21 -9.85 -9.46 -7.82
N ARG A 22 -10.68 -8.43 -7.80
CA ARG A 22 -10.67 -7.35 -8.79
C ARG A 22 -9.33 -6.60 -8.82
N HIS A 23 -8.68 -6.45 -7.67
CA HIS A 23 -7.41 -5.73 -7.55
C HIS A 23 -6.18 -6.62 -7.74
N GLU A 24 -6.32 -7.95 -7.82
CA GLU A 24 -5.20 -8.88 -7.95
C GLU A 24 -4.22 -8.53 -9.09
N PRO A 25 -4.68 -8.20 -10.32
CA PRO A 25 -3.77 -7.82 -11.41
C PRO A 25 -2.98 -6.55 -11.09
N LEU A 26 -3.63 -5.56 -10.46
CA LEU A 26 -3.00 -4.32 -10.03
C LEU A 26 -1.97 -4.58 -8.93
N ARG A 27 -2.25 -5.48 -7.97
CA ARG A 27 -1.29 -5.85 -6.91
C ARG A 27 -0.02 -6.48 -7.47
N LYS A 28 -0.12 -7.30 -8.52
CA LYS A 28 1.05 -7.90 -9.18
C LYS A 28 1.99 -6.81 -9.73
N ILE A 29 1.44 -5.81 -10.40
CA ILE A 29 2.22 -4.66 -10.89
C ILE A 29 2.81 -3.87 -9.73
N GLN A 30 2.03 -3.56 -8.70
CA GLN A 30 2.50 -2.81 -7.55
C GLN A 30 3.63 -3.54 -6.78
N ASN A 31 3.63 -4.87 -6.75
CA ASN A 31 4.74 -5.66 -6.22
C ASN A 31 6.00 -5.50 -7.06
N GLN A 32 5.91 -5.59 -8.40
CA GLN A 32 7.07 -5.41 -9.27
C GLN A 32 7.66 -3.99 -9.16
N LEU A 33 6.81 -2.98 -9.00
CA LEU A 33 7.24 -1.60 -8.74
C LEU A 33 7.95 -1.47 -7.39
N ASP A 34 7.45 -2.15 -6.35
CA ASP A 34 8.13 -2.23 -5.06
C ASP A 34 9.54 -2.82 -5.20
N ASP A 35 9.69 -3.93 -5.92
CA ASP A 35 10.97 -4.61 -6.14
C ASP A 35 11.99 -3.67 -6.80
N MET A 36 11.57 -2.96 -7.85
CA MET A 36 12.38 -1.94 -8.54
C MET A 36 12.78 -0.80 -7.60
N SER A 37 11.85 -0.32 -6.79
CA SER A 37 12.07 0.79 -5.87
C SER A 37 12.88 0.42 -4.61
N ARG A 38 13.14 -0.87 -4.39
CA ARG A 38 13.91 -1.40 -3.25
C ARG A 38 15.19 -2.09 -3.68
N LEU A 39 15.46 -2.17 -4.99
CA LEU A 39 16.60 -2.89 -5.55
C LEU A 39 16.58 -4.40 -5.21
N GLU A 40 15.37 -4.96 -5.08
CA GLU A 40 15.11 -6.36 -4.73
C GLU A 40 15.14 -7.25 -5.99
N TRP A 41 16.09 -6.99 -6.89
CA TRP A 41 16.31 -7.86 -8.05
C TRP A 41 16.95 -9.18 -7.61
N GLN A 42 16.42 -10.26 -8.15
CA GLN A 42 16.98 -11.60 -8.03
C GLN A 42 17.33 -12.12 -9.41
N ARG A 43 18.50 -12.76 -9.50
CA ARG A 43 18.97 -13.36 -10.74
C ARG A 43 18.07 -14.53 -11.15
N PRO A 44 17.75 -14.66 -12.45
CA PRO A 44 17.07 -15.84 -12.98
C PRO A 44 17.79 -17.14 -12.60
N ALA A 45 17.01 -18.20 -12.30
CA ALA A 45 17.53 -19.46 -11.78
C ALA A 45 18.46 -20.19 -12.77
N ASP A 46 18.27 -19.98 -14.07
CA ASP A 46 19.12 -20.48 -15.16
C ASP A 46 20.50 -19.79 -15.23
N MET A 47 20.69 -18.66 -14.54
CA MET A 47 21.96 -17.92 -14.50
C MET A 47 22.74 -18.09 -13.18
N GLN A 48 22.55 -19.20 -12.46
CA GLN A 48 23.16 -19.48 -11.14
C GLN A 48 24.61 -20.02 -11.22
N ALA A 49 25.47 -19.46 -12.07
CA ALA A 49 26.89 -19.84 -12.05
C ALA A 49 27.63 -19.17 -10.89
N ARG A 50 28.54 -19.92 -10.24
CA ARG A 50 29.28 -19.49 -9.05
C ARG A 50 30.15 -18.25 -9.26
N TRP A 51 30.62 -18.03 -10.49
CA TRP A 51 31.48 -16.90 -10.84
C TRP A 51 30.70 -15.62 -11.16
N MET A 52 29.39 -15.71 -11.41
CA MET A 52 28.56 -14.56 -11.74
C MET A 52 28.23 -13.74 -10.49
N ARG A 53 28.38 -12.41 -10.58
CA ARG A 53 28.07 -11.42 -9.54
C ARG A 53 26.90 -10.55 -9.97
N ASP A 54 25.94 -10.35 -9.08
CA ASP A 54 24.74 -9.56 -9.39
C ASP A 54 25.07 -8.10 -9.61
N PHE A 55 24.66 -7.59 -10.77
CA PHE A 55 24.56 -6.16 -11.03
C PHE A 55 23.11 -5.71 -10.83
N LYS A 56 22.92 -4.63 -10.07
CA LYS A 56 21.61 -4.05 -9.79
C LYS A 56 21.61 -2.58 -10.20
N THR A 57 20.91 -2.25 -11.28
CA THR A 57 20.75 -0.86 -11.69
C THR A 57 19.92 -0.09 -10.66
N THR A 58 20.42 1.09 -10.26
CA THR A 58 19.76 1.96 -9.29
C THR A 58 18.81 2.96 -9.94
N ALA A 59 18.74 3.01 -11.28
CA ALA A 59 18.00 4.04 -11.99
C ALA A 59 16.52 4.18 -11.55
N PRO A 60 15.73 3.10 -11.36
CA PRO A 60 14.36 3.23 -10.85
C PRO A 60 14.29 3.78 -9.42
N TYR A 61 15.18 3.32 -8.54
CA TYR A 61 15.28 3.80 -7.15
C TYR A 61 15.61 5.30 -7.12
N ASP A 62 16.62 5.71 -7.90
CA ASP A 62 17.08 7.09 -7.96
C ASP A 62 16.01 8.01 -8.55
N ALA A 63 15.29 7.56 -9.59
CA ALA A 63 14.18 8.32 -10.18
C ALA A 63 13.06 8.60 -9.16
N ILE A 64 12.62 7.57 -8.43
CA ILE A 64 11.60 7.74 -7.38
C ILE A 64 12.11 8.64 -6.26
N ARG A 65 13.35 8.42 -5.79
CA ARG A 65 13.92 9.21 -4.70
C ARG A 65 14.10 10.69 -5.09
N ALA A 66 14.56 10.95 -6.31
CA ALA A 66 14.69 12.30 -6.86
C ALA A 66 13.32 12.97 -7.00
N GLY A 67 12.34 12.26 -7.58
CA GLY A 67 10.97 12.76 -7.72
C GLY A 67 10.34 13.13 -6.37
N VAL A 68 10.47 12.26 -5.36
CA VAL A 68 10.00 12.55 -3.99
C VAL A 68 10.70 13.79 -3.43
N ARG A 69 12.02 13.90 -3.57
CA ARG A 69 12.78 15.04 -3.04
C ARG A 69 12.37 16.37 -3.68
N VAL A 70 12.13 16.37 -4.99
CA VAL A 70 11.78 17.59 -5.74
C VAL A 70 10.33 17.99 -5.48
N LEU A 71 9.39 17.05 -5.58
CA LEU A 71 7.95 17.36 -5.54
C LEU A 71 7.39 17.50 -4.13
N SER A 72 7.97 16.85 -3.11
CA SER A 72 7.48 16.97 -1.72
C SER A 72 7.77 18.33 -1.08
N GLY A 73 8.63 19.14 -1.69
CA GLY A 73 8.92 20.50 -1.26
C GLY A 73 7.90 21.54 -1.74
N LEU A 74 6.98 21.15 -2.63
CA LEU A 74 5.91 22.02 -3.11
C LEU A 74 4.79 22.07 -2.07
N ASP A 75 4.28 23.28 -1.84
CA ASP A 75 3.07 23.47 -1.04
C ASP A 75 1.83 23.08 -1.83
N GLU A 76 0.80 22.60 -1.13
CA GLU A 76 -0.45 22.22 -1.75
C GLU A 76 -1.22 23.45 -2.23
N ASP A 77 -1.63 23.43 -3.49
CA ASP A 77 -2.58 24.41 -4.01
C ASP A 77 -4.00 23.92 -3.76
N ILE A 78 -4.65 24.51 -2.76
CA ILE A 78 -6.04 24.22 -2.38
C ILE A 78 -6.89 25.35 -2.91
N THR A 79 -7.73 25.03 -3.89
CA THR A 79 -8.73 25.94 -4.47
C THR A 79 -10.11 25.36 -4.26
N ILE A 80 -11.04 26.18 -3.77
CA ILE A 80 -12.46 25.84 -3.63
C ILE A 80 -13.24 26.74 -4.59
N ASP A 81 -14.05 26.11 -5.44
CA ASP A 81 -14.94 26.86 -6.32
C ASP A 81 -16.01 27.60 -5.50
N PRO A 82 -16.09 28.94 -5.59
CA PRO A 82 -17.15 29.70 -4.93
C PRO A 82 -18.57 29.25 -5.32
N TYR A 83 -18.76 28.64 -6.50
CA TYR A 83 -20.06 28.11 -6.93
C TYR A 83 -20.51 26.87 -6.16
N ALA A 84 -19.63 26.27 -5.35
CA ALA A 84 -20.01 25.20 -4.42
C ALA A 84 -20.90 25.69 -3.26
N PHE A 85 -20.99 27.01 -3.05
CA PHE A 85 -21.73 27.60 -1.95
C PHE A 85 -23.11 28.12 -2.39
N PRO A 86 -24.16 27.96 -1.56
CA PRO A 86 -25.51 28.46 -1.88
C PRO A 86 -25.56 29.95 -2.23
N GLU A 87 -24.72 30.76 -1.59
CA GLU A 87 -24.66 32.21 -1.81
C GLU A 87 -24.37 32.58 -3.27
N ALA A 88 -23.59 31.76 -3.98
CA ALA A 88 -23.32 31.98 -5.40
C ALA A 88 -24.57 31.77 -6.26
N GLY A 89 -25.42 30.81 -5.88
CA GLY A 89 -26.73 30.58 -6.52
C GLY A 89 -27.75 31.68 -6.24
N GLU A 90 -27.62 32.37 -5.11
CA GLU A 90 -28.44 33.53 -4.72
C GLU A 90 -27.96 34.86 -5.34
N GLY A 91 -26.85 34.83 -6.10
CA GLY A 91 -26.28 36.00 -6.77
C GLY A 91 -25.25 36.78 -5.95
N ASP A 92 -24.97 36.38 -4.70
CA ASP A 92 -23.92 36.98 -3.86
C ASP A 92 -22.59 36.23 -4.01
N ILE A 93 -21.96 36.44 -5.17
CA ILE A 93 -20.66 35.86 -5.51
C ILE A 93 -19.55 36.36 -4.56
N LEU A 94 -19.69 37.58 -4.02
CA LEU A 94 -18.67 38.14 -3.12
C LEU A 94 -18.66 37.39 -1.79
N ALA A 95 -19.83 37.15 -1.19
CA ALA A 95 -19.93 36.35 0.03
C ALA A 95 -19.44 34.91 -0.19
N ALA A 96 -19.79 34.30 -1.32
CA ALA A 96 -19.31 32.97 -1.69
C ALA A 96 -17.78 32.91 -1.79
N LYS A 97 -17.14 33.92 -2.41
CA LYS A 97 -15.67 34.02 -2.47
C LYS A 97 -15.02 34.18 -1.11
N VAL A 98 -15.61 34.98 -0.22
CA VAL A 98 -15.09 35.13 1.15
C VAL A 98 -15.14 33.81 1.90
N LYS A 99 -16.22 33.03 1.74
CA LYS A 99 -16.34 31.70 2.33
C LYS A 99 -15.34 30.70 1.74
N ALA A 100 -15.19 30.68 0.41
CA ALA A 100 -14.20 29.84 -0.27
C ALA A 100 -12.79 30.10 0.28
N ASN A 101 -12.37 31.37 0.32
CA ASN A 101 -11.07 31.76 0.88
C ASN A 101 -10.90 31.33 2.34
N ALA A 102 -11.95 31.50 3.17
CA ALA A 102 -11.89 31.08 4.57
C ALA A 102 -11.70 29.56 4.70
N TRP A 103 -12.37 28.78 3.85
CA TRP A 103 -12.24 27.33 3.82
C TRP A 103 -10.88 26.88 3.29
N GLU A 104 -10.36 27.49 2.23
CA GLU A 104 -9.01 27.22 1.71
C GLU A 104 -7.95 27.47 2.78
N VAL A 105 -8.02 28.60 3.50
CA VAL A 105 -7.11 28.92 4.61
C VAL A 105 -7.23 27.88 5.72
N ALA A 106 -8.44 27.48 6.10
CA ALA A 106 -8.66 26.47 7.13
C ALA A 106 -8.12 25.10 6.72
N LEU A 107 -8.33 24.69 5.46
CA LEU A 107 -7.84 23.42 4.93
C LEU A 107 -6.30 23.40 4.86
N LYS A 108 -5.68 24.46 4.36
CA LYS A 108 -4.20 24.61 4.35
C LYS A 108 -3.65 24.47 5.77
N TRP A 109 -4.28 25.11 6.75
CA TRP A 109 -3.88 24.99 8.15
C TRP A 109 -4.06 23.57 8.73
N GLN A 110 -5.10 22.84 8.35
CA GLN A 110 -5.28 21.45 8.76
C GLN A 110 -4.23 20.53 8.11
N MET A 111 -3.87 20.77 6.85
CA MET A 111 -2.80 20.04 6.17
C MET A 111 -1.44 20.27 6.84
N ASP A 112 -1.11 21.52 7.19
CA ASP A 112 0.09 21.85 7.96
C ASP A 112 0.12 21.12 9.31
N ARG A 113 -1.01 21.08 10.01
CA ARG A 113 -1.13 20.36 11.28
C ARG A 113 -0.96 18.85 11.11
N ALA A 114 -1.55 18.28 10.07
CA ALA A 114 -1.38 16.87 9.73
C ALA A 114 0.10 16.55 9.40
N ALA A 115 0.77 17.40 8.62
CA ALA A 115 2.18 17.29 8.30
C ALA A 115 3.07 17.41 9.56
N ARG A 116 2.73 18.30 10.50
CA ARG A 116 3.44 18.39 11.79
C ARG A 116 3.26 17.17 12.67
N ARG A 117 2.09 16.51 12.61
CA ARG A 117 1.86 15.24 13.34
C ARG A 117 2.73 14.12 12.77
N ARG A 118 2.90 14.07 11.44
CA ARG A 118 3.70 13.08 10.73
C ARG A 118 4.55 13.79 9.68
N ALA A 119 5.80 14.09 10.03
CA ALA A 119 6.72 14.95 9.25
C ALA A 119 6.93 14.55 7.78
N ILE A 120 6.56 13.32 7.41
CA ILE A 120 6.79 12.70 6.10
C ILE A 120 5.50 12.72 5.25
N LEU A 121 4.40 13.36 5.69
CA LEU A 121 3.10 13.32 5.00
C LEU A 121 3.19 13.63 3.49
N ARG A 122 3.80 14.76 3.12
CA ARG A 122 3.98 15.16 1.72
C ARG A 122 4.85 14.17 0.94
N GLN A 123 5.94 13.70 1.56
CA GLN A 123 6.83 12.71 0.96
C GLN A 123 6.11 11.38 0.69
N ASP A 124 5.27 10.92 1.63
CA ASP A 124 4.47 9.70 1.48
C ASP A 124 3.42 9.86 0.37
N VAL A 125 2.74 11.01 0.30
CA VAL A 125 1.79 11.35 -0.79
C VAL A 125 2.49 11.30 -2.15
N THR A 126 3.59 12.05 -2.29
CA THR A 126 4.36 12.09 -3.54
C THR A 126 4.91 10.72 -3.91
N ARG A 127 5.43 9.96 -2.94
CA ARG A 127 5.93 8.61 -3.18
C ARG A 127 4.82 7.71 -3.69
N SER A 128 3.64 7.73 -3.06
CA SER A 128 2.49 6.94 -3.48
C SER A 128 2.06 7.28 -4.91
N ALA A 129 1.99 8.57 -5.26
CA ALA A 129 1.67 9.02 -6.60
C ALA A 129 2.70 8.55 -7.64
N LEU A 130 4.00 8.71 -7.38
CA LEU A 130 5.04 8.28 -8.31
C LEU A 130 5.13 6.75 -8.45
N MET A 131 4.94 6.03 -7.35
CA MET A 131 5.07 4.57 -7.30
C MET A 131 3.86 3.85 -7.88
N TYR A 132 2.65 4.34 -7.61
CA TYR A 132 1.42 3.58 -7.88
C TYR A 132 0.40 4.34 -8.71
N ASP A 133 0.64 5.63 -8.98
CA ASP A 133 -0.32 6.53 -9.62
C ASP A 133 -1.68 6.55 -8.89
N GLU A 134 -1.59 6.40 -7.57
CA GLU A 134 -2.71 6.31 -6.66
C GLU A 134 -2.29 6.82 -5.28
N VAL A 135 -3.14 7.63 -4.66
CA VAL A 135 -2.96 8.15 -3.30
C VAL A 135 -4.21 7.85 -2.50
N VAL A 136 -4.02 7.19 -1.35
CA VAL A 136 -5.13 6.83 -0.47
C VAL A 136 -4.90 7.36 0.94
N GLY A 137 -5.78 8.24 1.38
CA GLY A 137 -5.79 8.84 2.71
C GLY A 137 -7.05 8.45 3.48
N GLN A 138 -6.87 8.09 4.75
CA GLN A 138 -7.95 7.93 5.72
C GLN A 138 -8.03 9.16 6.61
N VAL A 139 -9.21 9.75 6.73
CA VAL A 139 -9.46 10.87 7.63
C VAL A 139 -10.07 10.35 8.93
N VAL A 140 -9.37 10.56 10.04
CA VAL A 140 -9.80 10.12 11.36
C VAL A 140 -10.09 11.33 12.22
N HIS A 141 -11.35 11.46 12.65
CA HIS A 141 -11.73 12.44 13.67
C HIS A 141 -11.42 11.87 15.06
N LEU A 142 -10.35 12.36 15.69
CA LEU A 142 -9.83 11.85 16.95
C LEU A 142 -10.84 11.91 18.11
N PRO A 143 -11.63 12.99 18.31
CA PRO A 143 -12.64 13.02 19.36
C PRO A 143 -13.69 11.91 19.21
N THR A 144 -14.17 11.65 18.00
CA THR A 144 -15.11 10.55 17.74
C THR A 144 -14.45 9.20 18.00
N GLN A 145 -13.21 9.02 17.56
CA GLN A 145 -12.47 7.77 17.80
C GLN A 145 -12.21 7.52 19.29
N ILE A 146 -11.87 8.55 20.07
CA ILE A 146 -11.67 8.45 21.53
C ILE A 146 -12.97 8.04 22.22
N LYS A 147 -14.11 8.63 21.82
CA LYS A 147 -15.42 8.24 22.33
C LYS A 147 -15.74 6.78 22.01
N MET A 148 -15.44 6.33 20.79
CA MET A 148 -15.64 4.93 20.38
C MET A 148 -14.77 3.97 21.18
N ILE A 149 -13.46 4.23 21.30
CA ILE A 149 -12.53 3.41 22.10
C ILE A 149 -13.00 3.34 23.56
N GLY A 150 -13.45 4.47 24.11
CA GLY A 150 -14.00 4.52 25.46
C GLY A 150 -15.26 3.67 25.64
N LYS A 151 -16.18 3.68 24.66
CA LYS A 151 -17.38 2.82 24.66
C LYS A 151 -17.02 1.33 24.59
N LEU A 152 -15.99 0.99 23.83
CA LEU A 152 -15.50 -0.39 23.69
C LEU A 152 -14.63 -0.83 24.88
N GLY A 153 -14.27 0.05 25.81
CA GLY A 153 -13.40 -0.29 26.95
C GLY A 153 -11.91 -0.38 26.60
N GLY A 154 -11.50 0.11 25.43
CA GLY A 154 -10.10 0.15 25.02
C GLY A 154 -9.32 1.33 25.64
N ASN A 155 -8.04 1.45 25.30
CA ASN A 155 -7.15 2.51 25.83
C ASN A 155 -6.95 3.67 24.82
N PRO A 156 -7.55 4.86 25.04
CA PRO A 156 -7.46 5.99 24.10
C PRO A 156 -6.26 6.93 24.33
N ASN A 157 -5.29 6.58 25.18
CA ASN A 157 -4.22 7.51 25.58
C ASN A 157 -3.38 8.00 24.39
N ARG A 158 -3.15 7.15 23.39
CA ARG A 158 -2.41 7.52 22.16
C ARG A 158 -3.16 8.59 21.37
N GLN A 159 -4.47 8.43 21.21
CA GLN A 159 -5.33 9.36 20.48
C GLN A 159 -5.47 10.69 21.24
N ARG A 160 -5.58 10.65 22.57
CA ARG A 160 -5.56 11.86 23.40
C ARG A 160 -4.26 12.66 23.24
N ALA A 161 -3.10 11.99 23.22
CA ALA A 161 -1.83 12.65 22.97
C ALA A 161 -1.77 13.30 21.58
N ALA A 162 -2.44 12.70 20.58
CA ALA A 162 -2.48 13.21 19.22
C ALA A 162 -3.36 14.47 19.04
N LEU A 163 -4.27 14.77 19.98
CA LEU A 163 -5.12 15.97 19.94
C LEU A 163 -4.32 17.28 20.03
N ARG A 164 -3.10 17.26 20.57
CA ARG A 164 -2.22 18.44 20.61
C ARG A 164 -1.90 19.02 19.23
N TYR A 165 -2.08 18.22 18.17
CA TYR A 165 -1.89 18.62 16.78
C TYR A 165 -3.23 18.84 16.03
N GLY A 166 -4.35 18.96 16.74
CA GLY A 166 -5.68 19.17 16.15
C GLY A 166 -6.56 17.91 16.16
N ASP A 167 -7.82 18.10 15.80
CA ASP A 167 -8.87 17.09 15.97
C ASP A 167 -8.89 16.03 14.85
N PHE A 168 -8.39 16.39 13.66
CA PHE A 168 -8.32 15.50 12.51
C PHE A 168 -6.93 14.91 12.35
N ALA A 169 -6.86 13.61 12.05
CA ALA A 169 -5.66 12.92 11.64
C ALA A 169 -5.83 12.36 10.23
N ILE A 170 -4.87 12.67 9.36
CA ILE A 170 -4.81 12.15 8.00
C ILE A 170 -3.79 11.02 7.99
N LEU A 171 -4.25 9.81 7.72
CA LEU A 171 -3.41 8.62 7.66
C LEU A 171 -3.26 8.19 6.21
N LEU A 172 -2.06 8.39 5.66
CA LEU A 172 -1.73 7.88 4.34
C LEU A 172 -1.54 6.37 4.43
N ARG A 173 -2.31 5.65 3.62
CA ARG A 173 -2.29 4.18 3.55
C ARG A 173 -1.60 3.77 2.26
N ASN A 174 -0.95 2.61 2.32
CA ASN A 174 -0.41 2.01 1.10
C ASN A 174 -1.57 1.59 0.20
N PRO A 175 -1.65 2.05 -1.07
CA PRO A 175 -2.71 1.64 -1.99
C PRO A 175 -2.84 0.13 -2.13
N LYS A 176 -1.76 -0.64 -1.94
CA LYS A 176 -1.76 -2.11 -1.95
C LYS A 176 -2.67 -2.74 -0.89
N THR A 177 -2.93 -2.01 0.19
CA THR A 177 -3.73 -2.46 1.33
C THR A 177 -5.15 -1.90 1.33
N VAL A 178 -5.50 -1.04 0.37
CA VAL A 178 -6.82 -0.42 0.28
C VAL A 178 -7.46 -0.81 -1.04
N TYR A 179 -8.69 -1.29 -0.97
CA TYR A 179 -9.47 -1.72 -2.11
C TYR A 179 -10.65 -0.76 -2.22
N THR A 180 -10.85 -0.19 -3.40
CA THR A 180 -11.84 0.86 -3.64
C THR A 180 -12.88 0.38 -4.64
N ARG A 181 -14.14 0.77 -4.43
CA ARG A 181 -15.22 0.56 -5.37
C ARG A 181 -15.72 1.92 -5.83
N TYR A 182 -15.52 2.22 -7.10
CA TYR A 182 -16.06 3.40 -7.75
C TYR A 182 -17.29 3.03 -8.57
N SER A 183 -18.28 3.92 -8.59
CA SER A 183 -19.24 4.02 -9.68
C SER A 183 -18.86 5.15 -10.62
N ASP A 184 -19.68 5.32 -11.66
CA ASP A 184 -19.55 6.44 -12.61
C ASP A 184 -19.70 7.81 -11.94
N TYR A 185 -20.27 7.86 -10.73
CA TYR A 185 -20.49 9.09 -9.99
C TYR A 185 -19.37 9.40 -9.01
N MET A 186 -18.99 8.45 -8.15
CA MET A 186 -18.04 8.68 -7.07
C MET A 186 -17.50 7.37 -6.47
N LEU A 187 -16.61 7.51 -5.50
CA LEU A 187 -16.18 6.42 -4.62
C LEU A 187 -17.36 5.95 -3.77
N GLU A 188 -17.80 4.70 -3.93
CA GLU A 188 -18.97 4.15 -3.23
C GLU A 188 -18.63 3.34 -1.99
N ALA A 189 -17.49 2.64 -2.00
CA ALA A 189 -17.06 1.84 -0.88
C ALA A 189 -15.54 1.73 -0.81
N VAL A 190 -15.03 1.54 0.40
CA VAL A 190 -13.62 1.33 0.69
C VAL A 190 -13.47 0.15 1.63
N MET A 191 -12.57 -0.77 1.29
CA MET A 191 -12.12 -1.83 2.17
C MET A 191 -10.64 -1.65 2.47
N TYR A 192 -10.29 -1.48 3.73
CA TYR A 192 -8.91 -1.44 4.19
C TYR A 192 -8.53 -2.77 4.83
N ALA A 193 -7.44 -3.36 4.35
CA ALA A 193 -6.88 -4.59 4.88
C ALA A 193 -5.57 -4.32 5.62
N SER A 194 -5.41 -4.85 6.82
CA SER A 194 -4.17 -4.70 7.58
C SER A 194 -3.81 -5.96 8.33
N ILE A 195 -2.53 -6.31 8.34
CA ILE A 195 -2.00 -7.38 9.17
C ILE A 195 -1.58 -6.77 10.51
N LYS A 196 -2.08 -7.33 11.60
CA LYS A 196 -1.89 -6.86 12.97
C LYS A 196 -1.67 -8.02 13.91
N ARG A 197 -1.03 -7.75 15.05
CA ARG A 197 -0.97 -8.69 16.14
C ARG A 197 -2.31 -8.76 16.87
N PRO A 198 -2.73 -9.93 17.38
CA PRO A 198 -4.02 -10.07 18.05
C PRO A 198 -4.15 -9.16 19.27
N GLU A 199 -3.06 -8.89 20.00
CA GLU A 199 -3.09 -8.00 21.16
C GLU A 199 -3.36 -6.54 20.77
N GLU A 200 -2.90 -6.11 19.59
CA GLU A 200 -3.19 -4.77 19.07
C GLU A 200 -4.67 -4.62 18.68
N ILE A 201 -5.25 -5.68 18.12
CA ILE A 201 -6.66 -5.73 17.76
C ILE A 201 -7.49 -5.70 19.05
N GLN A 202 -7.13 -6.53 20.03
CA GLN A 202 -7.80 -6.59 21.33
C GLN A 202 -7.74 -5.25 22.08
N ALA A 203 -6.58 -4.57 22.08
CA ALA A 203 -6.44 -3.29 22.75
C ALA A 203 -7.33 -2.18 22.17
N PHE A 204 -7.70 -2.28 20.90
CA PHE A 204 -8.54 -1.29 20.22
C PHE A 204 -10.03 -1.66 20.26
N TRP A 205 -10.35 -2.90 19.89
CA TRP A 205 -11.73 -3.36 19.69
C TRP A 205 -12.33 -4.05 20.92
N ASN A 206 -11.49 -4.56 21.83
CA ASN A 206 -11.87 -5.25 23.06
C ASN A 206 -12.98 -6.30 22.84
N ASN A 207 -12.67 -7.35 22.09
CA ASN A 207 -13.63 -8.40 21.72
C ASN A 207 -13.43 -9.66 22.58
N ASP A 208 -14.51 -10.23 23.12
CA ASP A 208 -14.43 -11.37 24.04
C ASP A 208 -13.94 -12.65 23.35
N GLN A 209 -14.33 -12.90 22.10
CA GLN A 209 -13.91 -14.08 21.34
C GLN A 209 -12.40 -14.04 21.07
N LEU A 210 -11.90 -12.87 20.64
CA LEU A 210 -10.47 -12.69 20.41
C LEU A 210 -9.67 -12.79 21.72
N LYS A 211 -10.19 -12.25 22.82
CA LYS A 211 -9.56 -12.35 24.14
C LYS A 211 -9.40 -13.80 24.58
N ALA A 212 -10.46 -14.61 24.45
CA ALA A 212 -10.40 -16.02 24.82
C ALA A 212 -9.33 -16.80 24.03
N ILE A 213 -9.15 -16.46 22.74
CA ILE A 213 -8.11 -17.05 21.89
C ILE A 213 -6.71 -16.61 22.34
N ILE A 214 -6.51 -15.32 22.65
CA ILE A 214 -5.24 -14.82 23.19
C ILE A 214 -4.90 -15.50 24.53
N ASP A 215 -5.87 -15.57 25.45
CA ASP A 215 -5.67 -16.13 26.80
C ASP A 215 -5.37 -17.64 26.76
N SER A 216 -5.74 -18.33 25.68
CA SER A 216 -5.43 -19.75 25.45
C SER A 216 -3.99 -20.03 24.98
N ASP A 217 -3.17 -19.01 24.75
CA ASP A 217 -1.79 -19.07 24.25
C ASP A 217 -1.61 -19.81 22.90
N MET A 218 -2.72 -20.04 22.18
CA MET A 218 -2.74 -20.63 20.83
C MET A 218 -2.99 -19.57 19.74
N ALA A 219 -3.00 -18.28 20.08
CA ALA A 219 -3.26 -17.22 19.13
C ALA A 219 -2.12 -17.08 18.11
N PRO A 220 -2.41 -17.09 16.80
CA PRO A 220 -1.42 -16.76 15.78
C PRO A 220 -0.86 -15.37 15.97
N LYS A 221 0.43 -15.20 15.65
CA LYS A 221 1.12 -13.91 15.75
C LYS A 221 0.52 -12.83 14.84
N ASP A 222 0.01 -13.25 13.68
CA ASP A 222 -0.46 -12.36 12.63
C ASP A 222 -1.93 -12.63 12.32
N TRP A 223 -2.71 -11.57 12.31
CA TRP A 223 -4.13 -11.55 12.00
C TRP A 223 -4.41 -10.51 10.94
N VAL A 224 -5.25 -10.85 9.98
CA VAL A 224 -5.75 -9.92 8.97
C VAL A 224 -7.01 -9.27 9.50
N VAL A 225 -7.05 -7.94 9.49
CA VAL A 225 -8.22 -7.12 9.80
C VAL A 225 -8.70 -6.46 8.51
N LEU A 226 -9.98 -6.65 8.20
CA LEU A 226 -10.66 -5.98 7.10
C LEU A 226 -11.65 -4.96 7.67
N ASP A 227 -11.54 -3.71 7.26
CA ASP A 227 -12.43 -2.59 7.60
C ASP A 227 -13.12 -2.11 6.31
N TYR A 228 -14.36 -2.56 6.12
CA TYR A 228 -15.22 -2.20 5.01
C TYR A 228 -16.14 -1.04 5.42
N VAL A 229 -16.22 -0.01 4.58
CA VAL A 229 -17.17 1.09 4.75
C VAL A 229 -17.77 1.50 3.40
N ASP A 230 -19.09 1.63 3.38
CA ASP A 230 -19.86 2.27 2.32
C ASP A 230 -20.80 3.34 2.91
N TYR A 231 -21.65 3.93 2.08
CA TYR A 231 -22.61 4.96 2.51
C TYR A 231 -23.72 4.46 3.44
N PHE A 232 -23.87 3.15 3.61
CA PHE A 232 -24.94 2.55 4.40
C PHE A 232 -24.44 1.89 5.68
N ARG A 233 -23.21 1.36 5.69
CA ARG A 233 -22.72 0.50 6.75
C ARG A 233 -21.19 0.45 6.82
N ARG A 234 -20.69 0.27 8.05
CA ARG A 234 -19.30 -0.06 8.33
C ARG A 234 -19.22 -1.43 8.99
N VAL A 235 -18.41 -2.32 8.43
CA VAL A 235 -18.18 -3.67 8.94
C VAL A 235 -16.69 -3.89 9.09
N VAL A 236 -16.29 -4.31 10.29
CA VAL A 236 -14.92 -4.67 10.60
C VAL A 236 -14.88 -6.09 11.12
N PHE A 237 -14.04 -6.91 10.54
CA PHE A 237 -13.86 -8.29 10.96
C PHE A 237 -12.39 -8.72 10.79
N CYS A 238 -12.00 -9.77 11.48
CA CYS A 238 -10.64 -10.28 11.44
C CYS A 238 -10.59 -11.81 11.39
N TYR A 239 -9.47 -12.32 10.89
CA TYR A 239 -9.17 -13.75 10.82
C TYR A 239 -7.65 -13.97 10.96
N PRO A 240 -7.20 -15.15 11.42
CA PRO A 240 -5.78 -15.46 11.50
C PRO A 240 -5.17 -15.58 10.09
N GLY A 241 -4.04 -14.92 9.84
CA GLY A 241 -3.41 -14.93 8.52
C GLY A 241 -2.19 -14.02 8.40
N ARG A 242 -1.22 -14.43 7.58
CA ARG A 242 0.01 -13.68 7.30
C ARG A 242 -0.05 -12.85 6.01
N THR A 243 -1.04 -13.11 5.18
CA THR A 243 -1.24 -12.54 3.84
C THR A 243 -2.71 -12.20 3.66
N ILE A 244 -2.99 -11.17 2.86
CA ILE A 244 -4.36 -10.79 2.53
C ILE A 244 -4.83 -11.71 1.41
N GLU A 245 -5.69 -12.66 1.75
CA GLU A 245 -6.20 -13.67 0.83
C GLU A 245 -7.73 -13.66 0.78
N GLN A 246 -8.28 -14.36 -0.21
CA GLN A 246 -9.72 -14.58 -0.28
C GLN A 246 -10.15 -15.49 0.87
N ILE A 247 -11.31 -15.17 1.45
CA ILE A 247 -11.89 -15.81 2.63
C ILE A 247 -13.09 -16.63 2.20
N SER A 248 -13.24 -17.88 2.64
CA SER A 248 -14.48 -18.61 2.37
C SER A 248 -15.66 -18.03 3.17
N PRO A 249 -16.86 -17.86 2.60
CA PRO A 249 -18.07 -17.50 3.36
C PRO A 249 -18.34 -18.55 4.46
N GLY A 250 -18.63 -18.10 5.68
CA GLY A 250 -18.69 -18.98 6.86
C GLY A 250 -17.32 -19.55 7.29
N GLY A 251 -16.23 -18.96 6.79
CA GLY A 251 -14.89 -19.53 6.88
C GLY A 251 -14.42 -19.77 8.31
N THR A 252 -14.04 -21.02 8.56
CA THR A 252 -13.06 -21.38 9.58
C THR A 252 -11.68 -21.40 8.94
N PHE A 253 -10.68 -20.88 9.67
CA PHE A 253 -9.30 -20.84 9.24
C PHE A 253 -8.48 -21.79 10.07
N THR A 254 -7.73 -22.64 9.38
CA THR A 254 -6.82 -23.59 10.00
C THR A 254 -5.47 -22.97 10.26
N ILE A 255 -4.94 -23.16 11.47
CA ILE A 255 -3.62 -22.67 11.87
C ILE A 255 -2.65 -23.87 11.92
N GLY A 256 -1.57 -23.81 11.13
CA GLY A 256 -0.43 -24.74 11.20
C GLY A 256 0.09 -25.20 9.83
N GLU A 257 1.40 -25.48 9.73
CA GLU A 257 2.00 -26.26 8.61
C GLU A 257 1.91 -27.78 8.86
N ASP A 258 1.78 -28.19 10.13
CA ASP A 258 1.52 -29.56 10.56
C ASP A 258 0.04 -29.69 10.96
N ASP A 259 -0.58 -30.83 10.63
CA ASP A 259 -2.02 -31.17 10.79
C ASP A 259 -2.63 -31.03 12.21
N SER A 260 -1.97 -30.39 13.18
CA SER A 260 -2.55 -29.96 14.47
C SER A 260 -3.35 -28.66 14.33
N ALA A 261 -4.24 -28.65 13.35
CA ALA A 261 -5.16 -27.62 12.91
C ALA A 261 -6.12 -27.14 14.02
N THR A 262 -5.92 -25.93 14.56
CA THR A 262 -7.01 -25.25 15.30
C THR A 262 -7.82 -24.42 14.30
N GLU A 263 -9.07 -24.81 14.07
CA GLU A 263 -10.01 -24.03 13.27
C GLU A 263 -10.50 -22.81 14.05
N ILE A 264 -10.25 -21.61 13.53
CA ILE A 264 -10.77 -20.35 14.09
C ILE A 264 -11.73 -19.71 13.11
N ALA A 265 -12.95 -19.43 13.57
CA ALA A 265 -13.94 -18.69 12.79
C ALA A 265 -13.53 -17.22 12.58
N VAL A 266 -13.98 -16.62 11.48
CA VAL A 266 -13.90 -15.16 11.29
C VAL A 266 -14.60 -14.45 12.46
N ILE A 267 -13.91 -13.48 13.07
CA ILE A 267 -14.42 -12.71 14.20
C ILE A 267 -14.92 -11.36 13.73
N THR A 268 -16.20 -11.06 13.98
CA THR A 268 -16.75 -9.72 13.76
C THR A 268 -16.35 -8.80 14.90
N LEU A 269 -15.68 -7.69 14.55
CA LEU A 269 -15.27 -6.64 15.49
C LEU A 269 -16.29 -5.50 15.54
N MET A 270 -16.93 -5.19 14.41
CA MET A 270 -17.94 -4.14 14.28
C MET A 270 -18.86 -4.42 13.11
N ASN A 271 -20.15 -4.13 13.27
CA ASN A 271 -21.13 -4.15 12.18
C ASN A 271 -22.22 -3.13 12.52
N GLU A 272 -22.10 -1.90 12.02
CA GLU A 272 -22.97 -0.79 12.39
C GLU A 272 -23.40 0.00 11.14
N PRO A 273 -24.66 0.50 11.08
CA PRO A 273 -25.07 1.44 10.04
C PRO A 273 -24.13 2.65 9.99
N TRP A 274 -23.78 3.07 8.78
CA TRP A 274 -23.00 4.27 8.54
C TRP A 274 -23.93 5.47 8.55
N THR A 275 -23.67 6.42 9.45
CA THR A 275 -24.57 7.56 9.70
C THR A 275 -24.04 8.88 9.12
N LEU A 276 -22.94 8.85 8.38
CA LEU A 276 -22.33 10.05 7.81
C LEU A 276 -22.56 10.08 6.31
N ASP A 277 -22.85 11.26 5.77
CA ASP A 277 -23.09 11.47 4.34
C ASP A 277 -21.80 11.44 3.50
N PHE A 278 -20.67 11.06 4.11
CA PHE A 278 -19.37 10.98 3.46
C PHE A 278 -18.61 9.75 3.95
N LEU A 279 -17.71 9.25 3.11
CA LEU A 279 -16.75 8.21 3.49
C LEU A 279 -15.53 8.86 4.15
N PRO A 280 -14.97 8.29 5.23
CA PRO A 280 -13.79 8.84 5.92
C PRO A 280 -12.49 8.51 5.17
N TRP A 281 -12.56 8.47 3.84
CA TRP A 281 -11.52 8.04 2.92
C TRP A 281 -11.50 8.93 1.69
N ALA A 282 -10.30 9.30 1.28
CA ALA A 282 -10.03 9.93 0.01
C ALA A 282 -9.09 9.01 -0.77
N ALA A 283 -9.55 8.55 -1.94
CA ALA A 283 -8.74 7.75 -2.85
C ALA A 283 -8.74 8.46 -4.21
N VAL A 284 -7.55 8.88 -4.63
CA VAL A 284 -7.32 9.60 -5.88
C VAL A 284 -6.48 8.72 -6.79
N ILE A 285 -6.95 8.58 -8.03
CA ILE A 285 -6.34 7.79 -9.09
C ILE A 285 -5.84 8.76 -10.14
N GLY A 286 -4.56 8.71 -10.51
CA GLY A 286 -3.98 9.59 -11.53
C GLY A 286 -4.09 9.07 -12.97
N GLY A 287 -4.35 7.77 -13.15
CA GLY A 287 -4.30 7.10 -14.44
C GLY A 287 -5.49 7.37 -15.36
N THR A 288 -6.08 6.33 -15.94
CA THR A 288 -7.24 6.47 -16.84
C THR A 288 -8.40 5.57 -16.45
N ALA A 289 -9.61 6.10 -16.57
CA ALA A 289 -10.84 5.34 -16.46
C ALA A 289 -11.28 4.69 -17.79
N LEU A 290 -10.60 5.02 -18.90
CA LEU A 290 -10.94 4.52 -20.24
C LEU A 290 -10.40 3.10 -20.50
N GLU A 291 -9.44 2.65 -19.72
CA GLU A 291 -8.80 1.36 -19.90
C GLU A 291 -9.60 0.26 -19.21
N GLY A 292 -10.03 -0.75 -19.97
CA GLY A 292 -10.82 -1.87 -19.45
C GLY A 292 -10.02 -2.85 -18.58
N LYS A 293 -8.68 -2.81 -18.65
CA LYS A 293 -7.77 -3.66 -17.89
C LYS A 293 -7.22 -2.93 -16.67
N PRO A 294 -7.52 -3.37 -15.42
CA PRO A 294 -7.06 -2.70 -14.21
C PRO A 294 -5.54 -2.48 -14.14
N GLU A 295 -4.77 -3.40 -14.70
CA GLU A 295 -3.30 -3.36 -14.72
C GLU A 295 -2.72 -2.27 -15.64
N ASN A 296 -3.52 -1.69 -16.54
CA ASN A 296 -3.12 -0.62 -17.44
C ASN A 296 -3.85 0.70 -17.11
N ALA A 297 -4.75 0.69 -16.13
CA ALA A 297 -5.53 1.84 -15.71
C ALA A 297 -4.73 2.85 -14.86
N ARG A 298 -3.44 2.57 -14.60
CA ARG A 298 -2.52 3.37 -13.79
C ARG A 298 -1.22 3.57 -14.57
N PHE A 299 -0.67 4.78 -14.50
CA PHE A 299 0.56 5.17 -15.18
C PHE A 299 1.61 5.70 -14.18
N PRO A 300 2.10 4.86 -13.26
CA PRO A 300 3.17 5.26 -12.35
C PRO A 300 4.44 5.65 -13.12
N LEU A 301 5.35 6.38 -12.48
CA LEU A 301 6.57 6.90 -13.11
C LEU A 301 7.37 5.80 -13.83
N LEU A 302 7.42 4.61 -13.24
CA LEU A 302 8.18 3.47 -13.76
C LEU A 302 7.37 2.58 -14.72
N TYR A 303 6.15 2.95 -15.11
CA TYR A 303 5.26 2.13 -15.94
C TYR A 303 5.91 1.68 -17.26
N GLY A 304 6.59 2.59 -17.97
CA GLY A 304 7.29 2.27 -19.22
C GLY A 304 8.44 1.27 -19.01
N ILE A 305 9.23 1.45 -17.96
CA ILE A 305 10.34 0.55 -17.59
C ILE A 305 9.80 -0.84 -17.28
N LEU A 306 8.69 -0.91 -16.55
CA LEU A 306 8.01 -2.15 -16.20
C LEU A 306 7.47 -2.87 -17.44
N LYS A 307 6.69 -2.19 -18.28
CA LYS A 307 6.05 -2.82 -19.45
C LYS A 307 7.05 -3.27 -20.51
N ALA A 308 8.19 -2.58 -20.63
CA ALA A 308 9.28 -2.97 -21.53
C ALA A 308 10.29 -3.94 -20.89
N ASP A 309 10.06 -4.37 -19.65
CA ASP A 309 10.96 -5.23 -18.86
C ASP A 309 12.42 -4.73 -18.81
N GLN A 310 12.61 -3.42 -18.91
CA GLN A 310 13.93 -2.81 -19.09
C GLN A 310 14.81 -3.01 -17.85
N TRP A 311 14.22 -3.01 -16.65
CA TRP A 311 14.96 -3.20 -15.42
C TRP A 311 15.60 -4.59 -15.34
N ASN A 312 14.83 -5.65 -15.64
CA ASN A 312 15.35 -7.01 -15.65
C ASN A 312 16.42 -7.19 -16.71
N ASN A 313 16.15 -6.73 -17.94
CA ASN A 313 17.12 -6.82 -19.04
C ASN A 313 18.44 -6.11 -18.71
N THR A 314 18.37 -4.91 -18.13
CA THR A 314 19.57 -4.15 -17.72
C THR A 314 20.35 -4.89 -16.63
N ASN A 315 19.68 -5.47 -15.64
CA ASN A 315 20.34 -6.22 -14.57
C ASN A 315 20.99 -7.50 -15.08
N ILE A 316 20.32 -8.23 -15.98
CA ILE A 316 20.85 -9.44 -16.63
C ILE A 316 22.10 -9.11 -17.43
N ILE A 317 22.02 -8.14 -18.36
CA ILE A 317 23.14 -7.73 -19.21
C ILE A 317 24.30 -7.20 -18.36
N GLY A 318 24.00 -6.32 -17.38
CA GLY A 318 25.01 -5.78 -16.48
C GLY A 318 25.69 -6.87 -15.64
N THR A 319 24.94 -7.87 -15.19
CA THR A 319 25.49 -9.02 -14.44
C THR A 319 26.46 -9.82 -15.30
N LEU A 320 26.09 -10.11 -16.56
CA LEU A 320 26.95 -10.81 -17.51
C LEU A 320 28.23 -10.03 -17.80
N MET A 321 28.10 -8.78 -18.24
CA MET A 321 29.25 -7.94 -18.61
C MET A 321 30.21 -7.69 -17.44
N MET A 322 29.68 -7.41 -16.25
CA MET A 322 30.51 -7.19 -15.06
C MET A 322 31.24 -8.47 -14.65
N SER A 323 30.54 -9.60 -14.68
CA SER A 323 31.13 -10.89 -14.30
C SER A 323 32.18 -11.36 -15.30
N GLU A 324 31.95 -11.14 -16.59
CA GLU A 324 32.91 -11.43 -17.67
C GLU A 324 34.16 -10.57 -17.51
N ALA A 325 34.01 -9.24 -17.35
CA ALA A 325 35.15 -8.35 -17.15
C ALA A 325 35.98 -8.70 -15.90
N ILE A 326 35.33 -9.14 -14.81
CA ILE A 326 36.03 -9.63 -13.61
C ILE A 326 36.74 -10.95 -13.90
N ALA A 327 36.09 -11.87 -14.61
CA ALA A 327 36.69 -13.15 -14.97
C ALA A 327 37.90 -12.94 -15.90
N GLU A 328 37.83 -12.04 -16.87
CA GLU A 328 38.95 -11.66 -17.73
C GLU A 328 40.07 -10.98 -16.93
N ALA A 329 39.77 -10.00 -16.07
CA ALA A 329 40.78 -9.36 -15.24
C ALA A 329 41.47 -10.32 -14.24
N ALA A 330 40.77 -11.38 -13.82
CA ALA A 330 41.32 -12.43 -12.96
C ALA A 330 42.12 -13.49 -13.75
N ARG A 331 42.10 -13.46 -15.08
CA ARG A 331 42.93 -14.32 -15.93
C ARG A 331 44.27 -13.64 -16.22
N PRO A 332 45.39 -14.36 -16.08
CA PRO A 332 46.54 -14.06 -16.91
C PRO A 332 46.21 -14.51 -18.34
N ASP A 333 45.99 -13.57 -19.27
CA ASP A 333 45.60 -13.87 -20.66
C ASP A 333 46.55 -14.81 -21.40
N VAL A 334 47.80 -14.93 -20.92
CA VAL A 334 48.76 -15.91 -21.42
C VAL A 334 49.62 -16.41 -20.26
N ILE A 335 49.43 -17.67 -19.86
CA ILE A 335 50.48 -18.37 -19.10
C ILE A 335 51.51 -18.85 -20.13
N ARG A 336 52.58 -18.07 -20.33
CA ARG A 336 53.71 -18.50 -21.16
C ARG A 336 54.65 -19.33 -20.29
N SER A 337 54.62 -20.65 -20.45
CA SER A 337 55.59 -21.55 -19.84
C SER A 337 56.45 -22.21 -20.90
N GLY A 338 57.77 -22.01 -20.82
CA GLY A 338 58.78 -22.64 -21.68
C GLY A 338 60.17 -22.39 -21.11
N ILE A 339 61.08 -23.35 -21.29
CA ILE A 339 62.48 -23.25 -20.80
C ILE A 339 63.34 -22.39 -21.75
N SER A 340 62.87 -22.18 -23.00
CA SER A 340 63.55 -21.41 -24.06
C SER A 340 62.53 -20.62 -24.91
N PRO A 341 62.89 -19.47 -25.51
CA PRO A 341 62.00 -18.59 -26.29
C PRO A 341 61.22 -19.27 -27.44
N ASP A 342 61.75 -20.36 -28.00
CA ASP A 342 61.16 -21.08 -29.14
C ASP A 342 60.11 -22.15 -28.74
N SER A 343 59.84 -22.31 -27.44
CA SER A 343 59.00 -23.38 -26.86
C SER A 343 57.76 -22.85 -26.11
N ILE A 344 57.22 -21.71 -26.55
CA ILE A 344 56.05 -21.10 -25.90
C ILE A 344 54.78 -21.76 -26.43
N GLU A 345 54.16 -22.61 -25.61
CA GLU A 345 52.79 -23.08 -25.84
C GLU A 345 51.79 -22.11 -25.18
N ALA A 346 50.82 -21.63 -25.96
CA ALA A 346 49.75 -20.78 -25.45
C ALA A 346 48.55 -21.64 -25.04
N THR A 347 48.31 -21.74 -23.74
CA THR A 347 47.11 -22.42 -23.20
C THR A 347 46.06 -21.37 -22.82
N TYR A 348 44.87 -21.47 -23.37
CA TYR A 348 43.73 -20.62 -22.99
C TYR A 348 43.04 -21.21 -21.75
N GLY A 349 42.86 -20.41 -20.69
CA GLY A 349 42.18 -20.84 -19.47
C GLY A 349 40.66 -20.97 -19.63
N GLN A 350 40.03 -21.87 -18.86
CA GLN A 350 38.57 -22.01 -18.81
C GLN A 350 37.91 -20.83 -18.06
N PRO A 351 36.71 -20.37 -18.49
CA PRO A 351 35.94 -19.39 -17.73
C PRO A 351 35.51 -19.91 -16.36
N GLY A 352 35.93 -19.22 -15.29
CA GLY A 352 35.53 -19.51 -13.92
C GLY A 352 36.54 -20.32 -13.09
N GLY A 353 37.68 -20.69 -13.68
CA GLY A 353 38.71 -21.53 -13.06
C GLY A 353 38.75 -22.91 -13.67
#